data_AF-A0A316WGS4-F1
#
_entry.id   AF-A0A316WGS4-F1
#
_cell.length_a   1.000
_cell.length_b   1.000
_cell.length_c   1.000
_cell.angle_alpha   90.00
_cell.angle_beta   90.00
_cell.angle_gamma   90.00
#
_symmetry.space_group_name_H-M   'P 1'
#
loop_
_entity.id
_entity.type
_entity.pdbx_description
1 polymer ?
#
loop_
_entity_poly.entity_id
_entity_poly.type
_entity_poly.pdbx_seq_one_letter_code
_entity_poly.pdbx_strand_id
1 'polypeptide(L)'
;MDEITCPYHWDCGEKVKPIEFSKHDYDFLQSALEKKMAFMIIDCPKCSRSFKFNTVQWKSDEFGYSNPNIIVEKKKKTIKQLTSILKKAEIEIPLSYFNYLTSEEFDAQISISLNEEPFELYDLQQLCEKIKVDGTSCLMINQLKGFTNTLLKIANEISLPKQDLDYRDIANCLTIGSGNTKLLFLDYQDNNTLWLFYPDGGDIEKLHLTLEHIIKRESIS
;
A
#
# COMPACT_ATOMS: atom_id res chain seq x y z
N MET A 1 26.41 9.55 35.88
CA MET A 1 25.85 9.51 34.51
C MET A 1 24.43 9.98 34.60
N ASP A 2 24.05 10.89 33.73
CA ASP A 2 22.70 11.46 33.74
C ASP A 2 21.69 10.43 33.21
N GLU A 3 20.40 10.73 33.36
CA GLU A 3 19.35 9.89 32.80
C GLU A 3 19.34 9.97 31.27
N ILE A 4 18.94 8.88 30.63
CA ILE A 4 18.78 8.76 29.18
C ILE A 4 17.29 8.80 28.88
N THR A 5 16.85 9.69 27.98
CA THR A 5 15.44 9.80 27.59
C THR A 5 15.14 8.90 26.40
N CYS A 6 14.08 8.09 26.46
CA CYS A 6 13.59 7.34 25.31
C CYS A 6 13.03 8.33 24.26
N PRO A 7 13.48 8.29 22.99
CA PRO A 7 13.07 9.29 22.00
C PRO A 7 11.65 9.11 21.46
N TYR A 8 11.04 7.93 21.67
CA TYR A 8 9.68 7.63 21.22
C TYR A 8 8.64 8.23 22.18
N HIS A 9 8.46 9.55 22.17
CA HIS A 9 7.48 10.24 23.03
C HIS A 9 6.02 9.82 22.78
N TRP A 10 5.73 9.27 21.61
CA TRP A 10 4.42 8.75 21.24
C TRP A 10 4.10 7.36 21.83
N ASP A 11 5.10 6.68 22.40
CA ASP A 11 4.97 5.32 22.96
C ASP A 11 5.44 5.25 24.42
N CYS A 12 6.54 5.94 24.74
CA CYS A 12 7.25 5.83 26.00
C CYS A 12 7.71 7.21 26.50
N GLY A 13 8.73 7.82 25.87
CA GLY A 13 9.24 9.13 26.30
C GLY A 13 9.90 9.18 27.69
N GLU A 14 10.02 8.05 28.38
CA GLU A 14 10.49 7.98 29.77
C GLU A 14 11.99 8.28 29.90
N LYS A 15 12.35 8.79 31.08
CA LYS A 15 13.75 8.96 31.50
C LYS A 15 14.20 7.72 32.26
N VAL A 16 15.33 7.17 31.86
CA VAL A 16 15.84 5.89 32.36
C VAL A 16 17.26 6.10 32.90
N LYS A 17 17.52 5.64 34.12
CA LYS A 17 18.88 5.64 34.65
C LYS A 17 19.72 4.57 33.96
N PRO A 18 21.01 4.82 33.67
CA PRO A 18 21.88 3.82 33.04
C PRO A 18 21.84 2.43 33.69
N ILE A 19 21.72 2.34 35.01
CA ILE A 19 21.66 1.06 35.74
C ILE A 19 20.37 0.25 35.50
N GLU A 20 19.32 0.87 34.97
CA GLU A 20 18.06 0.20 34.65
C GLU A 20 18.09 -0.51 33.29
N PHE A 21 19.12 -0.27 32.48
CA PHE A 21 19.31 -0.98 31.22
C PHE A 21 19.68 -2.44 31.44
N SER A 22 19.50 -3.26 30.40
CA SER A 22 19.99 -4.63 30.42
C SER A 22 21.49 -4.65 30.73
N LYS A 23 21.99 -5.73 31.35
CA LYS A 23 23.42 -5.86 31.64
C LYS A 23 24.28 -5.64 30.39
N HIS A 24 23.84 -6.20 29.26
CA HIS A 24 24.49 -6.04 27.97
C HIS A 24 24.59 -4.56 27.54
N ASP A 25 23.48 -3.83 27.57
CA ASP A 25 23.43 -2.44 27.11
C ASP A 25 24.14 -1.50 28.08
N TYR A 26 24.09 -1.80 29.38
CA TYR A 26 24.86 -1.08 30.38
C TYR A 26 26.37 -1.23 30.15
N ASP A 27 26.85 -2.46 29.98
CA ASP A 27 28.27 -2.74 29.70
C ASP A 27 28.70 -2.08 28.37
N PHE A 28 27.83 -2.11 27.35
CA PHE A 28 28.09 -1.44 26.07
C PHE A 28 28.13 0.09 26.23
N LEU A 29 27.24 0.68 27.03
CA LEU A 29 27.24 2.10 27.34
C LEU A 29 28.52 2.54 28.06
N GLN A 30 29.03 1.75 29.01
CA GLN A 30 30.32 2.03 29.66
C GLN A 30 31.46 2.06 28.63
N SER A 31 31.56 1.03 27.77
CA SER A 31 32.60 0.98 26.73
C SER A 31 32.47 2.13 25.72
N ALA A 32 31.24 2.48 25.35
CA ALA A 32 30.94 3.58 24.43
C ALA A 32 31.29 4.95 25.02
N LEU A 33 31.19 5.12 26.35
CA LEU A 33 31.62 6.31 27.06
C LEU A 33 33.14 6.45 27.08
N GLU A 34 33.86 5.38 27.42
CA GLU A 34 35.33 5.35 27.42
C GLU A 34 35.89 5.67 26.02
N LYS A 35 35.26 5.12 24.99
CA LYS A 35 35.66 5.29 23.58
C LYS A 35 35.10 6.55 22.92
N LYS A 36 34.31 7.37 23.63
CA LYS A 36 33.64 8.58 23.11
C LYS A 36 32.86 8.32 21.81
N MET A 37 32.10 7.22 21.78
CA MET A 37 31.31 6.83 20.60
C MET A 37 30.13 7.79 20.40
N ALA A 38 30.12 8.50 19.27
CA ALA A 38 29.00 9.38 18.90
C ALA A 38 27.74 8.62 18.44
N PHE A 39 27.81 7.29 18.38
CA PHE A 39 26.74 6.45 17.89
C PHE A 39 26.78 5.08 18.57
N MET A 40 25.68 4.69 19.18
CA MET A 40 25.39 3.33 19.63
C MET A 40 23.89 3.06 19.53
N ILE A 41 23.50 1.79 19.52
CA ILE A 41 22.10 1.37 19.59
C ILE A 41 21.91 0.66 20.93
N ILE A 42 20.87 1.05 21.66
CA ILE A 42 20.50 0.47 22.95
C ILE A 42 18.98 0.28 23.01
N ASP A 43 18.53 -0.66 23.83
CA ASP A 43 17.12 -0.95 24.01
C ASP A 43 16.56 -0.24 25.24
N CYS A 44 15.41 0.42 25.10
CA CYS A 44 14.73 1.04 26.24
C CYS A 44 14.18 -0.05 27.18
N PRO A 45 14.55 -0.08 28.48
CA PRO A 45 14.06 -1.11 29.39
C PRO A 45 12.57 -0.97 29.73
N LYS A 46 11.91 0.14 29.36
CA LYS A 46 10.47 0.37 29.61
C LYS A 46 9.57 -0.09 28.47
N CYS A 47 9.99 0.11 27.22
CA CYS A 47 9.18 -0.22 26.03
C CYS A 47 9.85 -1.22 25.07
N SER A 48 11.06 -1.68 25.39
CA SER A 48 11.85 -2.63 24.61
C SER A 48 12.21 -2.18 23.19
N ARG A 49 11.96 -0.91 22.82
CA ARG A 49 12.35 -0.37 21.51
C ARG A 49 13.81 0.02 21.52
N SER A 50 14.50 -0.36 20.45
CA SER A 50 15.86 0.11 20.15
C SER A 50 15.84 1.57 19.72
N PHE A 51 16.83 2.34 20.17
CA PHE A 51 17.04 3.72 19.73
C PHE A 51 18.53 4.05 19.62
N LYS A 52 18.86 5.10 18.86
CA LYS A 52 20.24 5.60 18.78
C LYS A 52 20.57 6.44 19.99
N PHE A 53 21.75 6.26 20.53
CA PHE A 53 22.27 7.10 21.59
C PHE A 53 23.66 7.64 21.22
N ASN A 54 23.89 8.92 21.52
CA ASN A 54 25.17 9.60 21.34
C ASN A 54 25.76 9.90 22.72
N THR A 55 26.85 9.21 23.08
CA THR A 55 27.47 9.36 24.41
C THR A 55 28.22 10.68 24.59
N VAL A 56 28.60 11.36 23.50
CA VAL A 56 29.30 12.65 23.50
C VAL A 56 28.33 13.81 23.69
N GLN A 57 27.20 13.79 22.98
CA GLN A 57 26.15 14.82 23.10
C GLN A 57 25.14 14.52 24.21
N TRP A 58 25.17 13.30 24.75
CA TRP A 58 24.19 12.78 25.70
C TRP A 58 22.74 12.90 25.20
N LYS A 59 22.51 12.46 23.94
CA LYS A 59 21.21 12.58 23.26
C LYS A 59 20.78 11.27 22.64
N SER A 60 19.48 11.02 22.72
CA SER A 60 18.80 9.91 22.06
C SER A 60 18.12 10.38 20.78
N ASP A 61 18.08 9.51 19.78
CA ASP A 61 17.39 9.74 18.50
C ASP A 61 16.63 8.46 18.08
N GLU A 62 15.52 8.64 17.36
CA GLU A 62 14.68 7.54 16.90
C GLU A 62 15.41 6.63 15.90
N PHE A 63 15.11 5.33 15.92
CA PHE A 63 15.70 4.31 15.06
C PHE A 63 14.79 3.11 14.82
N GLY A 64 14.39 2.91 13.56
CA GLY A 64 13.70 1.69 13.14
C GLY A 64 12.20 1.64 13.45
N TYR A 65 11.68 2.61 14.19
CA TYR A 65 10.25 2.75 14.46
C TYR A 65 9.75 4.12 14.02
N SER A 66 8.53 4.15 13.48
CA SER A 66 7.84 5.38 13.09
C SER A 66 6.59 5.52 13.93
N ASN A 67 6.26 6.75 14.30
CA ASN A 67 5.03 7.05 15.04
C ASN A 67 3.81 6.62 14.20
N PRO A 68 3.00 5.64 14.67
CA PRO A 68 1.84 5.15 13.93
C PRO A 68 0.74 6.22 13.80
N ASN A 69 0.78 7.28 14.63
CA ASN A 69 -0.19 8.36 14.64
C ASN A 69 0.18 9.52 13.70
N ILE A 70 1.34 9.49 13.05
CA ILE A 70 1.67 10.46 12.00
C ILE A 70 1.08 9.94 10.70
N ILE A 71 -0.03 10.53 10.27
CA ILE A 71 -0.48 10.44 8.89
C ILE A 71 0.56 11.19 8.07
N VAL A 72 1.51 10.45 7.48
CA VAL A 72 2.42 11.02 6.50
C VAL A 72 1.57 11.34 5.27
N GLU A 73 1.11 12.58 5.16
CA GLU A 73 0.49 13.06 3.91
C GLU A 73 1.52 12.89 2.79
N LYS A 74 1.35 11.84 1.98
CA LYS A 74 2.17 11.65 0.78
C LYS A 74 1.95 12.89 -0.08
N LYS A 75 3.00 13.68 -0.26
CA LYS A 75 2.99 14.89 -1.09
C LYS A 75 2.34 14.56 -2.43
N LYS A 76 1.17 15.15 -2.69
CA LYS A 76 0.37 14.82 -3.89
C LYS A 76 1.19 15.09 -5.14
N LYS A 77 1.28 14.09 -6.02
CA LYS A 77 1.95 14.25 -7.32
C LYS A 77 1.05 15.07 -8.23
N THR A 78 1.67 15.90 -9.07
CA THR A 78 0.93 16.61 -10.12
C THR A 78 0.42 15.65 -11.19
N ILE A 79 -0.65 16.01 -11.90
CA ILE A 79 -1.19 15.20 -13.02
C ILE A 79 -0.08 14.88 -14.04
N LYS A 80 0.79 15.85 -14.39
CA LYS A 80 1.92 15.61 -15.30
C LYS A 80 2.86 14.51 -14.81
N GLN A 81 3.15 14.46 -13.51
CA GLN A 81 3.99 13.41 -12.92
C GLN A 81 3.28 12.06 -12.93
N LEU A 82 1.98 12.02 -12.64
CA LEU A 82 1.16 10.81 -12.66
C LEU A 82 1.06 10.23 -14.09
N THR A 83 0.78 11.06 -15.08
CA THR A 83 0.79 10.66 -16.50
C THR A 83 2.15 10.13 -16.94
N SER A 84 3.25 10.72 -16.47
CA SER A 84 4.60 10.20 -16.75
C SER A 84 4.85 8.83 -16.13
N ILE A 85 4.26 8.52 -14.96
CA ILE A 85 4.35 7.21 -14.32
C ILE A 85 3.62 6.16 -15.19
N LEU A 86 2.38 6.46 -15.58
CA LEU A 86 1.57 5.57 -16.43
C LEU A 86 2.25 5.30 -17.77
N LYS A 87 2.74 6.36 -18.43
CA LYS A 87 3.46 6.23 -19.72
C LYS A 87 4.72 5.38 -19.59
N LYS A 88 5.49 5.53 -18.51
CA LYS A 88 6.70 4.71 -18.28
C LYS A 88 6.36 3.24 -18.02
N ALA A 89 5.18 2.98 -17.47
CA ALA A 89 4.69 1.62 -17.24
C ALA A 89 3.94 1.03 -18.45
N GLU A 90 3.84 1.78 -19.57
CA GLU A 90 3.09 1.38 -20.77
C GLU A 90 1.61 1.08 -20.47
N ILE A 91 1.01 1.89 -19.59
CA ILE A 91 -0.39 1.76 -19.19
C ILE A 91 -1.21 2.85 -19.85
N GLU A 92 -2.20 2.42 -20.63
CA GLU A 92 -3.16 3.31 -21.29
C GLU A 92 -4.50 3.25 -20.55
N ILE A 93 -4.93 4.40 -20.03
CA ILE A 93 -6.25 4.54 -19.40
C ILE A 93 -7.21 5.11 -20.45
N PRO A 94 -8.44 4.58 -20.58
CA PRO A 94 -9.46 5.17 -21.45
C PRO A 94 -9.60 6.68 -21.19
N LEU A 95 -9.59 7.49 -22.25
CA LEU A 95 -9.58 8.95 -22.13
C LEU A 95 -10.77 9.48 -21.33
N SER A 96 -11.96 8.87 -21.50
CA SER A 96 -13.16 9.21 -20.73
C SER A 96 -12.96 9.01 -19.23
N TYR A 97 -12.30 7.92 -18.83
CA TYR A 97 -11.99 7.66 -17.43
C TYR A 97 -10.91 8.59 -16.89
N PHE A 98 -9.86 8.87 -17.69
CA PHE A 98 -8.83 9.82 -17.28
C PHE A 98 -9.40 11.23 -17.02
N ASN A 99 -10.32 11.68 -17.88
CA ASN A 99 -11.01 12.95 -17.69
C ASN A 99 -11.88 12.93 -16.43
N TYR A 100 -12.60 11.83 -16.17
CA TYR A 100 -13.37 11.64 -14.94
C TYR A 100 -12.48 11.67 -13.68
N LEU A 101 -11.36 10.95 -13.68
CA LEU A 101 -10.40 10.91 -12.56
C LEU A 101 -9.75 12.27 -12.24
N THR A 102 -9.79 13.22 -13.18
CA THR A 102 -9.18 14.54 -13.04
C THR A 102 -10.20 15.67 -12.94
N SER A 103 -11.50 15.36 -12.96
CA SER A 103 -12.58 16.32 -12.81
C SER A 103 -13.01 16.48 -11.34
N GLU A 104 -13.81 17.51 -11.08
CA GLU A 104 -14.46 17.71 -9.77
C GLU A 104 -15.64 16.74 -9.54
N GLU A 105 -16.03 15.98 -10.58
CA GLU A 105 -17.14 15.03 -10.54
C GLU A 105 -16.71 13.63 -10.09
N PHE A 106 -15.41 13.40 -9.88
CA PHE A 106 -14.89 12.13 -9.38
C PHE A 106 -15.53 11.78 -8.03
N ASP A 107 -16.09 10.57 -7.97
CA ASP A 107 -16.59 9.98 -6.74
C ASP A 107 -15.74 8.75 -6.42
N ALA A 108 -15.20 8.70 -5.20
CA ALA A 108 -14.48 7.53 -4.75
C ALA A 108 -15.44 6.38 -4.40
N GLN A 109 -16.74 6.62 -4.25
CA GLN A 109 -17.69 5.60 -3.82
C GLN A 109 -18.62 5.21 -4.97
N ILE A 110 -18.66 3.92 -5.30
CA ILE A 110 -19.58 3.37 -6.30
C ILE A 110 -20.33 2.16 -5.78
N SER A 111 -21.65 2.19 -5.88
CA SER A 111 -22.50 1.02 -5.64
C SER A 111 -22.57 0.18 -6.91
N ILE A 112 -22.20 -1.10 -6.80
CA ILE A 112 -22.28 -2.10 -7.90
C ILE A 112 -23.53 -2.99 -7.75
N SER A 113 -24.12 -3.01 -6.56
CA SER A 113 -25.35 -3.73 -6.24
C SER A 113 -26.08 -2.98 -5.13
N LEU A 114 -27.41 -3.04 -5.12
CA LEU A 114 -28.25 -2.41 -4.09
C LEU A 114 -28.03 -3.01 -2.69
N ASN A 115 -27.53 -4.25 -2.61
CA ASN A 115 -27.42 -5.01 -1.37
C ASN A 115 -25.97 -5.19 -0.90
N GLU A 116 -24.99 -4.64 -1.62
CA GLU A 116 -23.58 -4.71 -1.24
C GLU A 116 -23.07 -3.36 -0.78
N GLU A 117 -22.05 -3.37 0.08
CA GLU A 117 -21.33 -2.15 0.42
C GLU A 117 -20.72 -1.52 -0.84
N PRO A 118 -20.62 -0.19 -0.90
CA PRO A 118 -20.01 0.49 -2.02
C PRO A 118 -18.54 0.09 -2.18
N PHE A 119 -18.12 -0.01 -3.43
CA PHE A 119 -16.72 -0.13 -3.79
C PHE A 119 -16.05 1.23 -3.68
N GLU A 120 -14.79 1.22 -3.27
CA GLU A 120 -13.92 2.38 -3.32
C GLU A 120 -13.14 2.40 -4.65
N LEU A 121 -13.40 3.40 -5.48
CA LEU A 121 -12.61 3.69 -6.67
C LEU A 121 -11.30 4.37 -6.30
N TYR A 122 -10.23 3.94 -6.95
CA TYR A 122 -8.93 4.56 -6.80
C TYR A 122 -8.86 5.88 -7.56
N ASP A 123 -8.44 6.94 -6.88
CA ASP A 123 -8.07 8.18 -7.53
C ASP A 123 -6.80 8.00 -8.39
N LEU A 124 -6.50 8.99 -9.24
CA LEU A 124 -5.34 8.92 -10.13
C LEU A 124 -4.01 8.73 -9.39
N GLN A 125 -3.90 9.24 -8.16
CA GLN A 125 -2.71 9.08 -7.33
C GLN A 125 -2.58 7.64 -6.83
N GLN A 126 -3.66 7.07 -6.29
CA GLN A 126 -3.79 5.68 -5.84
C GLN A 126 -3.48 4.71 -6.98
N LEU A 127 -4.04 4.93 -8.18
CA LEU A 127 -3.76 4.11 -9.37
C LEU A 127 -2.26 4.06 -9.72
N CYS A 128 -1.53 5.16 -9.47
CA CYS A 128 -0.10 5.29 -9.71
C CYS A 128 0.78 4.90 -8.51
N GLU A 129 0.21 4.40 -7.41
CA GLU A 129 0.99 3.92 -6.28
C GLU A 129 1.62 2.57 -6.59
N LYS A 130 2.86 2.40 -6.11
CA LYS A 130 3.51 1.10 -6.15
C LYS A 130 3.03 0.26 -4.97
N ILE A 131 2.51 -0.90 -5.27
CA ILE A 131 2.14 -1.91 -4.29
C ILE A 131 3.01 -3.14 -4.46
N LYS A 132 2.85 -4.10 -3.56
CA LYS A 132 3.50 -5.41 -3.61
C LYS A 132 2.43 -6.48 -3.54
N VAL A 133 2.30 -7.26 -4.61
CA VAL A 133 1.41 -8.42 -4.70
C VAL A 133 2.29 -9.65 -4.83
N ASP A 134 2.18 -10.58 -3.88
CA ASP A 134 2.92 -11.86 -3.86
C ASP A 134 4.42 -11.73 -4.14
N GLY A 135 5.07 -10.76 -3.50
CA GLY A 135 6.50 -10.52 -3.70
C GLY A 135 6.85 -9.58 -4.86
N THR A 136 5.93 -9.38 -5.80
CA THR A 136 6.15 -8.59 -7.03
C THR A 136 5.69 -7.15 -6.84
N SER A 137 6.55 -6.18 -7.17
CA SER A 137 6.16 -4.78 -7.15
C SER A 137 5.52 -4.36 -8.47
N CYS A 138 4.31 -3.81 -8.40
CA CYS A 138 3.55 -3.31 -9.54
C CYS A 138 2.83 -2.00 -9.17
N LEU A 139 2.27 -1.31 -10.16
CA LEU A 139 1.35 -0.20 -9.89
C LEU A 139 -0.02 -0.74 -9.49
N MET A 140 -0.75 -0.02 -8.65
CA MET A 140 -2.10 -0.40 -8.19
C MET A 140 -3.04 -0.73 -9.37
N ILE A 141 -3.00 0.09 -10.42
CA ILE A 141 -3.83 -0.12 -11.62
C ILE A 141 -3.54 -1.44 -12.36
N ASN A 142 -2.34 -2.01 -12.19
CA ASN A 142 -1.91 -3.28 -12.81
C ASN A 142 -1.75 -4.39 -11.77
N GLN A 143 -2.43 -4.31 -10.63
CA GLN A 143 -2.26 -5.29 -9.55
C GLN A 143 -2.71 -6.70 -9.94
N LEU A 144 -3.69 -6.83 -10.84
CA LEU A 144 -4.12 -8.11 -11.39
C LEU A 144 -2.98 -8.91 -12.00
N LYS A 145 -2.02 -8.26 -12.66
CA LYS A 145 -0.81 -8.91 -13.17
C LYS A 145 -0.02 -9.64 -12.08
N GLY A 146 -0.03 -9.12 -10.85
CA GLY A 146 0.59 -9.77 -9.70
C GLY A 146 -0.14 -11.06 -9.34
N PHE A 147 -1.45 -10.96 -9.12
CA PHE A 147 -2.29 -12.10 -8.72
C PHE A 147 -2.34 -13.19 -9.80
N THR A 148 -2.55 -12.84 -11.06
CA THR A 148 -2.66 -13.81 -12.15
C THR A 148 -1.35 -14.54 -12.41
N ASN A 149 -0.19 -13.89 -12.22
CA ASN A 149 1.11 -14.57 -12.30
C ASN A 149 1.28 -15.64 -11.21
N THR A 150 0.77 -15.39 -10.00
CA THR A 150 0.77 -16.38 -8.92
C THR A 150 -0.18 -17.53 -9.26
N LEU A 151 -1.40 -17.21 -9.69
CA LEU A 151 -2.40 -18.22 -10.07
C LEU A 151 -1.94 -19.08 -11.24
N LEU A 152 -1.33 -18.51 -12.29
CA LEU A 152 -0.79 -19.27 -13.42
C LEU A 152 0.35 -20.22 -13.02
N LYS A 153 1.16 -19.87 -12.02
CA LYS A 153 2.18 -20.78 -11.48
C LYS A 153 1.54 -22.00 -10.84
N ILE A 154 0.45 -21.80 -10.07
CA ILE A 154 -0.30 -22.88 -9.41
C ILE A 154 -1.12 -23.68 -10.44
N ALA A 155 -1.72 -23.02 -11.43
CA ALA A 155 -2.55 -23.63 -12.47
C ALA A 155 -1.76 -24.57 -13.39
N ASN A 156 -0.49 -24.27 -13.64
CA ASN A 156 0.39 -25.20 -14.37
C ASN A 156 0.66 -26.49 -13.58
N GLU A 157 0.35 -26.52 -12.28
CA GLU A 157 0.49 -27.69 -11.41
C GLU A 157 -0.87 -28.40 -11.16
N ILE A 158 -2.01 -27.71 -11.38
CA ILE A 158 -3.36 -28.21 -11.08
C ILE A 158 -4.36 -27.71 -12.14
N SER A 159 -5.13 -28.62 -12.75
CA SER A 159 -6.21 -28.26 -13.68
C SER A 159 -7.26 -27.38 -13.00
N LEU A 160 -7.31 -26.09 -13.36
CA LEU A 160 -8.30 -25.14 -12.85
C LEU A 160 -9.65 -25.24 -13.60
N PRO A 161 -10.76 -24.82 -12.98
CA PRO A 161 -12.06 -24.74 -13.64
C PRO A 161 -12.01 -23.82 -14.87
N LYS A 162 -12.83 -24.11 -15.89
CA LYS A 162 -13.03 -23.18 -17.01
C LYS A 162 -13.67 -21.89 -16.50
N GLN A 163 -12.99 -20.77 -16.70
CA GLN A 163 -13.51 -19.41 -16.46
C GLN A 163 -13.74 -18.70 -17.81
N ASP A 164 -14.60 -17.68 -17.82
CA ASP A 164 -14.96 -16.94 -19.04
C ASP A 164 -13.81 -16.07 -19.60
N LEU A 165 -12.85 -15.70 -18.75
CA LEU A 165 -11.62 -15.00 -19.10
C LEU A 165 -10.40 -15.83 -18.69
N ASP A 166 -9.38 -15.90 -19.56
CA ASP A 166 -8.09 -16.49 -19.20
C ASP A 166 -7.33 -15.50 -18.27
N TYR A 167 -6.67 -16.02 -17.24
CA TYR A 167 -5.79 -15.24 -16.37
C TYR A 167 -4.74 -14.43 -17.13
N ARG A 168 -4.33 -14.88 -18.32
CA ARG A 168 -3.43 -14.13 -19.22
C ARG A 168 -4.06 -12.85 -19.76
N ASP A 169 -5.36 -12.87 -20.04
CA ASP A 169 -6.10 -11.71 -20.54
C ASP A 169 -6.33 -10.72 -19.39
N ILE A 170 -6.67 -11.23 -18.21
CA ILE A 170 -6.90 -10.44 -16.99
C ILE A 170 -5.63 -9.77 -16.48
N ALA A 171 -4.46 -10.38 -16.69
CA ALA A 171 -3.17 -9.81 -16.31
C ALA A 171 -2.93 -8.42 -16.90
N ASN A 172 -3.58 -8.10 -18.02
CA ASN A 172 -3.45 -6.82 -18.69
C ASN A 172 -4.59 -5.86 -18.38
N CYS A 173 -5.67 -6.31 -17.71
CA CYS A 173 -6.81 -5.47 -17.37
C CYS A 173 -6.48 -4.42 -16.30
N LEU A 174 -7.25 -3.33 -16.28
CA LEU A 174 -7.00 -2.20 -15.38
C LEU A 174 -7.83 -2.35 -14.12
N THR A 175 -7.18 -2.49 -12.97
CA THR A 175 -7.86 -2.43 -11.68
C THR A 175 -8.17 -0.98 -11.32
N ILE A 176 -9.43 -0.70 -11.03
CA ILE A 176 -9.93 0.67 -10.84
C ILE A 176 -10.49 0.92 -9.43
N GLY A 177 -10.69 -0.14 -8.64
CA GLY A 177 -11.16 -0.01 -7.26
C GLY A 177 -11.19 -1.33 -6.52
N SER A 178 -11.67 -1.30 -5.27
CA SER A 178 -11.83 -2.48 -4.43
C SER A 178 -12.99 -2.34 -3.45
N GLY A 179 -13.58 -3.45 -3.05
CA GLY A 179 -14.64 -3.52 -2.05
C GLY A 179 -14.70 -4.91 -1.43
N ASN A 180 -14.69 -5.01 -0.10
CA ASN A 180 -14.77 -6.28 0.64
C ASN A 180 -13.86 -7.38 0.08
N THR A 181 -12.55 -7.08 0.00
CA THR A 181 -11.46 -7.89 -0.58
C THR A 181 -11.56 -8.16 -2.10
N LYS A 182 -12.69 -7.88 -2.75
CA LYS A 182 -12.87 -7.97 -4.19
C LYS A 182 -12.18 -6.81 -4.91
N LEU A 183 -11.61 -7.08 -6.07
CA LEU A 183 -11.05 -6.06 -6.95
C LEU A 183 -12.01 -5.76 -8.10
N LEU A 184 -12.32 -4.48 -8.30
CA LEU A 184 -13.06 -4.01 -9.46
C LEU A 184 -12.08 -3.69 -10.58
N PHE A 185 -12.27 -4.29 -11.74
CA PHE A 185 -11.42 -4.06 -12.90
C PHE A 185 -12.21 -3.87 -14.17
N LEU A 186 -11.49 -3.33 -15.15
CA LEU A 186 -12.03 -2.91 -16.43
C LEU A 186 -11.29 -3.66 -17.54
N ASP A 187 -12.08 -4.38 -18.33
CA ASP A 187 -11.60 -4.98 -19.57
C ASP A 187 -11.76 -3.96 -20.71
N TYR A 188 -10.65 -3.30 -21.05
CA TYR A 188 -10.64 -2.30 -22.12
C TYR A 188 -10.64 -2.94 -23.52
N GLN A 189 -10.51 -4.27 -23.62
CA GLN A 189 -10.59 -5.01 -24.87
C GLN A 189 -12.06 -5.36 -25.21
N ASP A 190 -12.92 -5.52 -24.19
CA ASP A 190 -14.37 -5.75 -24.34
C ASP A 190 -15.20 -4.52 -23.93
N ASN A 191 -15.04 -3.42 -24.69
CA ASN A 191 -15.85 -2.20 -24.58
C ASN A 191 -15.91 -1.59 -23.15
N ASN A 192 -14.82 -1.72 -22.39
CA ASN A 192 -14.72 -1.20 -21.01
C ASN A 192 -15.80 -1.78 -20.08
N THR A 193 -16.11 -3.07 -20.22
CA THR A 193 -16.97 -3.80 -19.28
C THR A 193 -16.31 -3.92 -17.92
N LEU A 194 -17.14 -3.90 -16.87
CA LEU A 194 -16.68 -4.05 -15.49
C LEU A 194 -16.75 -5.50 -15.04
N TRP A 195 -15.78 -5.87 -14.22
CA TRP A 195 -15.62 -7.22 -13.72
C TRP A 195 -15.11 -7.20 -12.28
N LEU A 196 -15.42 -8.25 -11.55
CA LEU A 196 -14.90 -8.51 -10.21
C LEU A 196 -13.87 -9.63 -10.27
N PHE A 197 -12.75 -9.43 -9.60
CA PHE A 197 -11.78 -10.48 -9.32
C PHE A 197 -11.77 -10.75 -7.82
N TYR A 198 -11.79 -12.03 -7.46
CA TYR A 198 -11.83 -12.52 -6.10
C TYR A 198 -10.45 -13.08 -5.72
N PRO A 199 -9.56 -12.32 -5.03
CA PRO A 199 -8.19 -12.76 -4.80
C PRO A 199 -8.07 -14.06 -3.99
N ASP A 200 -9.02 -14.32 -3.08
CA ASP A 200 -8.99 -15.48 -2.19
C ASP A 200 -9.25 -16.82 -2.91
N GLY A 201 -10.06 -16.80 -3.99
CA GLY A 201 -10.44 -17.98 -4.77
C GLY A 201 -9.89 -17.98 -6.20
N GLY A 202 -9.49 -16.83 -6.72
CA GLY A 202 -9.15 -16.63 -8.12
C GLY A 202 -10.36 -16.63 -9.06
N ASP A 203 -11.58 -16.49 -8.52
CA ASP A 203 -12.82 -16.40 -9.30
C ASP A 203 -12.95 -15.03 -9.96
N ILE A 204 -13.71 -15.00 -11.05
CA ILE A 204 -13.95 -13.80 -11.86
C ILE A 204 -15.44 -13.74 -12.19
N GLU A 205 -16.01 -12.55 -12.07
CA GLU A 205 -17.43 -12.31 -12.34
C GLU A 205 -17.61 -11.11 -13.27
N LYS A 206 -18.39 -11.29 -14.34
CA LYS A 206 -18.76 -10.21 -15.25
C LYS A 206 -19.91 -9.40 -14.65
N LEU A 207 -19.77 -8.08 -14.62
CA LEU A 207 -20.86 -7.19 -14.26
C LEU A 207 -21.61 -6.74 -15.52
N HIS A 208 -22.92 -6.52 -15.40
CA HIS A 208 -23.73 -5.91 -16.46
C HIS A 208 -23.57 -4.38 -16.51
N LEU A 209 -22.34 -3.90 -16.25
CA LEU A 209 -21.99 -2.50 -16.16
C LEU A 209 -20.76 -2.22 -17.02
N THR A 210 -20.64 -0.98 -17.42
CA THR A 210 -19.49 -0.47 -18.17
C THR A 210 -18.92 0.74 -17.45
N LEU A 211 -17.73 1.14 -17.87
CA LEU A 211 -17.11 2.38 -17.45
C LEU A 211 -18.04 3.61 -17.58
N GLU A 212 -18.90 3.66 -18.59
CA GLU A 212 -19.83 4.79 -18.73
C GLU A 212 -20.82 4.88 -17.55
N HIS A 213 -21.23 3.75 -16.99
CA HIS A 213 -22.12 3.74 -15.83
C HIS A 213 -21.44 4.36 -14.61
N ILE A 214 -20.12 4.12 -14.46
CA ILE A 214 -19.29 4.79 -13.44
C ILE A 214 -19.28 6.30 -13.66
N ILE A 215 -18.94 6.72 -14.88
CA ILE A 215 -18.73 8.14 -15.21
C ILE A 215 -20.04 8.92 -15.10
N LYS A 216 -21.15 8.37 -15.60
CA LYS A 216 -22.48 9.01 -15.62
C LYS A 216 -23.26 8.84 -14.32
N ARG A 217 -22.79 7.99 -13.40
CA ARG A 217 -23.49 7.60 -12.16
C ARG A 217 -24.89 7.04 -12.44
N GLU A 218 -25.03 6.28 -13.51
CA GLU A 218 -26.31 5.66 -13.84
C GLU A 218 -26.64 4.63 -12.76
N SER A 219 -27.81 4.79 -12.14
CA SER A 219 -28.26 3.90 -11.06
C SER A 219 -28.46 2.49 -11.60
N ILE A 220 -27.94 1.53 -10.88
CA ILE A 220 -28.12 0.10 -11.14
C ILE A 220 -29.54 -0.24 -10.74
N SER A 221 -30.42 -0.36 -11.73
CA SER A 221 -31.82 -0.77 -11.58
C SER A 221 -31.99 -2.26 -11.69
#